data_AF-A0A959F839-F1
#
_entry.id   AF-A0A959F839-F1
#
_cell.length_a   1.000
_cell.length_b   1.000
_cell.length_c   1.000
_cell.angle_alpha   90.00
_cell.angle_beta   90.00
_cell.angle_gamma   90.00
#
_symmetry.space_group_name_H-M   'P 1'
#
loop_
_entity.id
_entity.type
_entity.pdbx_description
1 polymer ?
#
loop_
_entity_poly.entity_id
_entity_poly.type
_entity_poly.pdbx_seq_one_letter_code
_entity_poly.pdbx_strand_id
1 'polypeptide(L)'
;MKNVYQIPVALLLAGAASAVNANLIQGGNFDTQQDLNDFWTQASTISEPTPNTSGTFWDAPTQTAHLGRPGYDGVSTLTQAFLVPTGADHLKIFFDYQWQVNRPNVEDSFRVLLLDDNDAVINELLSEGSASAVFNTTVSFAMQLD
;
A
#
# COMPACT_ATOMS: atom_id res chain seq x y z
N MET A 1 10.23 -67.54 20.65
CA MET A 1 9.62 -66.20 20.75
C MET A 1 10.72 -65.19 20.44
N LYS A 2 10.60 -64.42 19.34
CA LYS A 2 11.54 -63.37 18.95
C LYS A 2 10.92 -62.03 19.35
N ASN A 3 11.55 -61.30 20.26
CA ASN A 3 11.16 -59.92 20.53
C ASN A 3 11.74 -59.05 19.42
N VAL A 4 10.85 -58.37 18.69
CA VAL A 4 11.20 -57.33 17.73
C VAL A 4 11.09 -56.01 18.48
N TYR A 5 12.20 -55.28 18.62
CA TYR A 5 12.19 -53.92 19.14
C TYR A 5 12.23 -52.96 17.95
N GLN A 6 11.16 -52.20 17.76
CA GLN A 6 11.14 -51.08 16.81
C GLN A 6 11.61 -49.82 17.54
N ILE A 7 12.63 -49.15 16.97
CA ILE A 7 13.00 -47.79 17.36
C ILE A 7 12.14 -46.87 16.49
N PRO A 8 11.23 -46.05 17.06
CA PRO A 8 10.62 -44.98 16.29
C PRO A 8 11.72 -43.98 15.94
N VAL A 9 12.09 -43.93 14.66
CA VAL A 9 12.82 -42.80 14.12
C VAL A 9 11.85 -41.64 14.10
N ALA A 10 11.87 -40.83 15.17
CA ALA A 10 11.26 -39.52 15.16
C ALA A 10 12.04 -38.68 14.15
N LEU A 11 11.55 -38.62 12.91
CA LEU A 11 11.97 -37.63 11.96
C LEU A 11 11.45 -36.29 12.48
N LEU A 12 12.26 -35.58 13.28
CA LEU A 12 12.07 -34.15 13.44
C LEU A 12 12.28 -33.56 12.04
N LEU A 13 11.17 -33.32 11.35
CA LEU A 13 11.12 -32.26 10.35
C LEU A 13 11.38 -30.97 11.12
N ALA A 14 12.66 -30.66 11.34
CA ALA A 14 13.10 -29.29 11.54
C ALA A 14 12.78 -28.58 10.23
N GLY A 15 11.50 -28.24 10.05
CA GLY A 15 11.04 -27.37 8.99
C GLY A 15 11.76 -26.06 9.21
N ALA A 16 12.75 -25.77 8.38
CA ALA A 16 13.17 -24.41 8.18
C ALA A 16 11.91 -23.67 7.74
N ALA A 17 11.34 -22.86 8.64
CA ALA A 17 10.33 -21.88 8.26
C ALA A 17 11.03 -20.91 7.31
N SER A 18 10.98 -21.20 6.02
CA SER A 18 11.37 -20.25 5.01
C SER A 18 10.31 -19.15 5.03
N ALA A 19 10.69 -17.96 5.46
CA ALA A 19 9.85 -16.78 5.29
C ALA A 19 9.63 -16.57 3.78
N VAL A 20 8.43 -16.88 3.29
CA VAL A 20 8.03 -16.56 1.92
C VAL A 20 7.59 -15.10 1.94
N ASN A 21 8.47 -14.20 1.51
CA ASN A 21 8.10 -12.82 1.24
C ASN A 21 7.40 -12.80 -0.12
N ALA A 22 6.07 -12.74 -0.15
CA ALA A 22 5.31 -12.49 -1.36
C ALA A 22 5.03 -10.99 -1.44
N ASN A 23 5.33 -10.36 -2.59
CA ASN A 23 4.76 -9.04 -2.85
C ASN A 23 3.25 -9.23 -3.09
N LEU A 24 2.44 -8.74 -2.17
CA LEU A 24 0.99 -8.90 -2.20
C LEU A 24 0.31 -7.86 -3.11
N ILE A 25 1.00 -6.77 -3.43
CA ILE A 25 0.50 -5.66 -4.24
C ILE A 25 1.00 -5.79 -5.68
N GLN A 26 0.06 -5.80 -6.63
CA GLN A 26 0.33 -5.78 -8.07
C GLN A 26 0.44 -4.33 -8.55
N GLY A 27 1.38 -4.06 -9.47
CA GLY A 27 1.59 -2.71 -9.98
C GLY A 27 1.96 -1.65 -8.92
N GLY A 28 2.47 -2.06 -7.75
CA GLY A 28 2.73 -1.15 -6.63
C GLY A 28 3.88 -0.18 -6.84
N ASN A 29 4.74 -0.43 -7.83
CA ASN A 29 5.84 0.46 -8.21
C ASN A 29 5.41 1.55 -9.18
N PHE A 30 4.23 1.41 -9.81
CA PHE A 30 3.73 2.33 -10.84
C PHE A 30 4.71 2.54 -12.01
N ASP A 31 5.44 1.50 -12.42
CA ASP A 31 6.42 1.56 -13.52
C ASP A 31 5.79 2.04 -14.84
N THR A 32 4.50 1.75 -15.04
CA THR A 32 3.72 2.13 -16.21
C THR A 32 2.35 2.70 -15.84
N GLN A 33 1.74 3.46 -16.77
CA GLN A 33 0.33 3.86 -16.65
C GLN A 33 -0.61 2.66 -16.52
N GLN A 34 -0.25 1.53 -17.12
CA GLN A 34 -1.07 0.32 -17.10
C GLN A 34 -1.15 -0.26 -15.69
N ASP A 35 -0.09 -0.14 -14.89
CA ASP A 35 -0.09 -0.59 -13.50
C ASP A 35 -1.17 0.13 -12.67
N LEU A 36 -1.28 1.45 -12.86
CA LEU A 36 -2.31 2.28 -12.24
C LEU A 36 -3.72 1.90 -12.71
N ASN A 37 -3.89 1.60 -14.00
CA ASN A 37 -5.19 1.35 -14.60
C ASN A 37 -5.73 -0.06 -14.32
N ASP A 38 -4.86 -1.07 -14.27
CA ASP A 38 -5.27 -2.48 -14.19
C ASP A 38 -5.38 -2.99 -12.76
N PHE A 39 -4.55 -2.49 -11.84
CA PHE A 39 -4.43 -3.05 -10.49
C PHE A 39 -5.01 -2.15 -9.40
N TRP A 40 -5.28 -0.88 -9.69
CA TRP A 40 -5.76 0.08 -8.69
C TRP A 40 -7.13 0.64 -9.01
N THR A 41 -8.00 0.65 -8.00
CA THR A 41 -9.27 1.35 -8.05
C THR A 41 -9.05 2.81 -7.69
N GLN A 42 -9.50 3.71 -8.57
CA GLN A 42 -9.40 5.16 -8.40
C GLN A 42 -10.79 5.72 -8.09
N ALA A 43 -10.91 6.52 -7.02
CA ALA A 43 -12.13 7.27 -6.74
C ALA A 43 -11.80 8.70 -6.31
N SER A 44 -12.63 9.64 -6.75
CA SER A 44 -12.43 11.06 -6.46
C SER A 44 -13.76 11.79 -6.33
N THR A 45 -13.80 12.75 -5.39
CA THR A 45 -14.89 13.70 -5.18
C THR A 45 -14.46 15.14 -5.49
N ILE A 46 -13.34 15.31 -6.20
CA ILE A 46 -12.80 16.63 -6.53
C ILE A 46 -13.82 17.43 -7.34
N SER A 47 -14.10 18.63 -6.85
CA SER A 47 -15.05 19.56 -7.45
C SER A 47 -14.42 20.31 -8.63
N GLU A 48 -14.15 19.61 -9.74
CA GLU A 48 -13.68 20.26 -10.97
C GLU A 48 -14.83 20.77 -11.85
N PRO A 49 -14.62 21.84 -12.64
CA PRO A 49 -15.58 22.30 -13.64
C PRO A 49 -15.68 21.35 -14.85
N THR A 50 -14.77 20.39 -14.99
CA THR A 50 -14.77 19.39 -16.05
C THR A 50 -15.03 17.99 -15.46
N PRO A 51 -16.11 17.31 -15.87
CA PRO A 51 -16.32 15.91 -15.51
C PRO A 51 -15.21 15.08 -16.18
N ASN A 52 -14.54 14.20 -15.44
CA ASN A 52 -13.63 13.12 -15.90
C ASN A 52 -12.13 13.26 -15.60
N THR A 53 -11.71 14.13 -14.70
CA THR A 53 -10.35 14.06 -14.11
C THR A 53 -10.48 13.32 -12.78
N SER A 54 -10.01 12.07 -12.72
CA SER A 54 -10.16 11.15 -11.58
C SER A 54 -9.45 11.61 -10.29
N GLY A 55 -8.93 12.85 -10.24
CA GLY A 55 -8.06 13.34 -9.17
C GLY A 55 -6.74 12.58 -9.03
N THR A 56 -6.60 11.48 -9.75
CA THR A 56 -5.47 10.57 -9.72
C THR A 56 -4.90 10.46 -11.12
N PHE A 57 -3.59 10.51 -11.29
CA PHE A 57 -2.97 10.34 -12.60
C PHE A 57 -1.59 9.71 -12.48
N TRP A 58 -1.13 9.08 -13.56
CA TRP A 58 0.24 8.58 -13.65
C TRP A 58 1.13 9.61 -14.34
N ASP A 59 2.28 9.91 -13.74
CA ASP A 59 3.26 10.85 -14.28
C ASP A 59 4.41 10.10 -14.95
N ALA A 60 4.45 10.11 -16.28
CA ALA A 60 5.42 9.35 -17.07
C ALA A 60 6.90 9.68 -16.79
N PRO A 61 7.30 10.96 -16.62
CA PRO A 61 8.68 11.32 -16.32
C PRO A 61 9.19 10.79 -14.97
N THR A 62 8.31 10.68 -13.96
CA THR A 62 8.69 10.24 -12.62
C THR A 62 8.30 8.80 -12.31
N GLN A 63 7.46 8.17 -13.15
CA GLN A 63 6.90 6.83 -12.94
C GLN A 63 6.19 6.73 -11.59
N THR A 64 5.41 7.76 -11.25
CA THR A 64 4.69 7.82 -9.97
C THR A 64 3.20 8.01 -10.19
N ALA A 65 2.40 7.46 -9.28
CA ALA A 65 1.00 7.78 -9.19
C ALA A 65 0.81 9.03 -8.31
N HIS A 66 0.10 10.02 -8.85
CA HIS A 66 -0.27 11.23 -8.16
C HIS A 66 -1.69 11.11 -7.63
N LEU A 67 -1.90 11.59 -6.41
CA LEU A 67 -3.19 11.71 -5.74
C LEU A 67 -3.50 13.19 -5.50
N GLY A 68 -4.71 13.60 -5.85
CA GLY A 68 -5.13 14.99 -5.77
C GLY A 68 -4.60 15.87 -6.90
N ARG A 69 -5.15 17.08 -7.00
CA ARG A 69 -4.73 18.08 -7.99
C ARG A 69 -4.70 19.48 -7.34
N PRO A 70 -3.67 20.30 -7.63
CA PRO A 70 -3.64 21.68 -7.16
C PRO A 70 -4.88 22.49 -7.61
N GLY A 71 -5.47 23.21 -6.66
CA GLY A 71 -6.49 24.25 -6.94
C GLY A 71 -7.94 23.82 -6.79
N TYR A 72 -8.23 22.56 -6.47
CA TYR A 72 -9.59 22.07 -6.27
C TYR A 72 -9.72 21.27 -4.98
N ASP A 73 -10.74 21.60 -4.19
CA ASP A 73 -11.06 20.87 -2.98
C ASP A 73 -11.69 19.51 -3.33
N GLY A 74 -11.35 18.50 -2.53
CA GLY A 74 -11.95 17.18 -2.62
C GLY A 74 -11.04 16.10 -2.06
N VAL A 75 -11.43 14.85 -2.28
CA VAL A 75 -10.66 13.67 -1.87
C VAL A 75 -10.39 12.84 -3.12
N SER A 76 -9.17 12.33 -3.24
CA SER A 76 -8.75 11.36 -4.25
C SER A 76 -8.16 10.15 -3.53
N THR A 77 -8.45 8.96 -4.03
CA THR A 77 -8.08 7.69 -3.41
C THR A 77 -7.54 6.70 -4.43
N LEU A 78 -6.62 5.86 -3.97
CA LEU A 78 -6.10 4.70 -4.66
C LEU A 78 -6.24 3.49 -3.73
N THR A 79 -6.99 2.48 -4.18
CA THR A 79 -7.27 1.29 -3.39
C THR A 79 -6.92 0.03 -4.18
N GLN A 80 -6.31 -0.94 -3.51
CA GLN A 80 -6.08 -2.28 -4.06
C GLN A 80 -6.37 -3.32 -2.98
N ALA A 81 -7.14 -4.35 -3.33
CA ALA A 81 -7.35 -5.50 -2.48
C ALA A 81 -6.23 -6.53 -2.70
N PHE A 82 -5.79 -7.18 -1.62
CA PHE A 82 -4.80 -8.25 -1.67
C PHE A 82 -5.17 -9.35 -0.68
N LEU A 83 -4.65 -10.56 -0.92
CA LEU A 83 -4.88 -11.71 -0.04
C LEU A 83 -3.65 -11.96 0.82
N VAL A 84 -3.85 -11.99 2.13
CA VAL A 84 -2.83 -12.45 3.07
C VAL A 84 -2.83 -13.99 3.06
N PRO A 85 -1.69 -14.65 2.75
CA PRO A 85 -1.63 -16.11 2.73
C PRO A 85 -1.95 -16.73 4.10
N THR A 86 -2.67 -17.85 4.10
CA THR A 86 -2.94 -18.61 5.32
C THR A 86 -1.64 -19.04 6.00
N GLY A 87 -1.51 -18.75 7.30
CA GLY A 87 -0.30 -19.05 8.08
C GLY A 87 0.78 -17.97 8.01
N ALA A 88 0.47 -16.79 7.46
CA ALA A 88 1.30 -15.61 7.66
C ALA A 88 1.13 -15.11 9.10
N ASP A 89 2.24 -15.03 9.84
CA ASP A 89 2.26 -14.54 11.23
C ASP A 89 2.52 -13.03 11.31
N HIS A 90 2.97 -12.41 10.21
CA HIS A 90 3.30 -10.99 10.17
C HIS A 90 3.01 -10.40 8.78
N LEU A 91 2.63 -9.13 8.75
CA LEU A 91 2.49 -8.35 7.51
C LEU A 91 3.48 -7.19 7.51
N LYS A 92 4.36 -7.13 6.52
CA LYS A 92 5.28 -6.00 6.31
C LYS A 92 4.74 -5.11 5.21
N ILE A 93 4.57 -3.83 5.52
CA ILE A 93 4.08 -2.82 4.58
C ILE A 93 5.17 -1.77 4.43
N PHE A 94 5.54 -1.47 3.19
CA PHE A 94 6.48 -0.40 2.86
C PHE A 94 6.00 0.32 1.60
N PHE A 95 6.25 1.61 1.55
CA PHE A 95 5.94 2.45 0.40
C PHE A 95 6.77 3.74 0.49
N ASP A 96 7.01 4.34 -0.67
CA ASP A 96 7.57 5.68 -0.77
C ASP A 96 6.44 6.66 -1.07
N TYR A 97 6.51 7.86 -0.50
CA TYR A 97 5.58 8.93 -0.81
C TYR A 97 6.30 10.28 -0.86
N GLN A 98 5.68 11.25 -1.54
CA GLN A 98 6.23 12.59 -1.65
C GLN A 98 5.11 13.61 -1.76
N TRP A 99 5.18 14.66 -0.94
CA TRP A 99 4.39 15.87 -1.16
C TRP A 99 4.90 16.63 -2.38
N GLN A 100 3.98 17.20 -3.15
CA GLN A 100 4.28 18.07 -4.28
C GLN A 100 5.28 19.18 -3.94
N VAL A 101 5.83 19.85 -4.95
CA VAL A 101 6.90 20.85 -4.71
C VAL A 101 6.41 22.05 -3.90
N ASN A 102 5.17 22.51 -4.15
CA ASN A 102 4.63 23.71 -3.53
C ASN A 102 3.66 23.35 -2.41
N ARG A 103 3.84 23.99 -1.25
CA ARG A 103 2.88 23.89 -0.15
C ARG A 103 1.53 24.46 -0.56
N PRO A 104 0.41 23.75 -0.31
CA PRO A 104 -0.92 24.30 -0.56
C PRO A 104 -1.21 25.47 0.38
N ASN A 105 -2.01 26.42 -0.09
CA ASN A 105 -2.43 27.59 0.72
C ASN A 105 -3.52 27.24 1.73
N VAL A 106 -4.21 26.11 1.51
CA VAL A 106 -5.17 25.50 2.43
C VAL A 106 -4.53 24.23 2.96
N GLU A 107 -4.75 23.94 4.24
CA GLU A 107 -4.25 22.71 4.84
C GLU A 107 -4.85 21.49 4.13
N ASP A 108 -4.01 20.49 3.91
CA ASP A 108 -4.32 19.28 3.15
C ASP A 108 -3.77 18.08 3.92
N SER A 109 -4.25 16.87 3.62
CA SER A 109 -3.86 15.66 4.36
C SER A 109 -3.60 14.49 3.44
N PHE A 110 -2.53 13.74 3.73
CA PHE A 110 -2.21 12.47 3.11
C PHE A 110 -2.36 11.34 4.14
N ARG A 111 -3.04 10.26 3.74
CA ARG A 111 -3.32 9.11 4.62
C ARG A 111 -3.09 7.79 3.88
N VAL A 112 -2.55 6.81 4.59
CA VAL A 112 -2.45 5.42 4.12
C VAL A 112 -3.11 4.51 5.15
N LEU A 113 -4.09 3.75 4.69
CA LEU A 113 -4.98 2.95 5.53
C LEU A 113 -4.89 1.48 5.11
N LEU A 114 -4.93 0.58 6.10
CA LEU A 114 -5.20 -0.84 5.90
C LEU A 114 -6.67 -1.08 6.22
N LEU A 115 -7.41 -1.63 5.26
CA LEU A 115 -8.84 -1.87 5.36
C LEU A 115 -9.14 -3.38 5.42
N ASP A 116 -10.28 -3.75 6.00
CA ASP A 116 -10.84 -5.09 5.87
C ASP A 116 -11.67 -5.24 4.59
N ASP A 117 -12.29 -6.41 4.41
CA ASP A 117 -13.12 -6.73 3.25
C ASP A 117 -14.44 -5.93 3.18
N ASN A 118 -14.77 -5.18 4.22
CA ASN A 118 -15.94 -4.30 4.30
C ASN A 118 -15.56 -2.81 4.29
N ASP A 119 -14.34 -2.49 3.83
CA ASP A 119 -13.75 -1.14 3.82
C ASP A 119 -13.62 -0.50 5.22
N ALA A 120 -13.69 -1.29 6.30
CA ALA A 120 -13.48 -0.78 7.65
C ALA A 120 -11.98 -0.63 7.92
N VAL A 121 -11.59 0.48 8.57
CA VAL A 121 -10.19 0.74 8.88
C VAL A 121 -9.72 -0.24 9.97
N ILE A 122 -8.81 -1.14 9.60
CA ILE A 122 -8.09 -2.00 10.54
C ILE A 122 -6.96 -1.20 11.19
N ASN A 123 -6.21 -0.44 10.37
CA ASN A 123 -5.07 0.33 10.84
C ASN A 123 -4.85 1.61 10.00
N GLU A 124 -4.43 2.69 10.66
CA GLU A 124 -3.92 3.90 10.00
C GLU A 124 -2.40 3.86 10.02
N LEU A 125 -1.80 3.57 8.87
CA LEU A 125 -0.35 3.37 8.74
C LEU A 125 0.39 4.71 8.72
N LEU A 126 -0.22 5.70 8.06
CA LEU A 126 0.32 7.06 7.94
C LEU A 126 -0.85 8.05 7.92
N SER A 127 -0.66 9.17 8.61
CA SER A 127 -1.52 10.34 8.54
C SER A 127 -0.66 11.57 8.72
N GLU A 128 -0.56 12.39 7.66
CA GLU A 128 0.29 13.57 7.63
C GLU A 128 -0.48 14.76 7.07
N GLY A 129 -0.39 15.89 7.76
CA GLY A 129 -0.93 17.16 7.28
C GLY A 129 0.11 17.99 6.54
N SER A 130 -0.34 18.80 5.58
CA SER A 130 0.50 19.70 4.79
C SER A 130 1.17 20.81 5.63
N ALA A 131 0.65 21.07 6.84
CA ALA A 131 1.27 21.98 7.80
C ALA A 131 2.62 21.47 8.32
N SER A 132 2.72 20.16 8.58
CA SER A 132 3.90 19.46 9.13
C SER A 132 4.75 18.74 8.07
N ALA A 133 4.22 18.55 6.86
CA ALA A 133 4.88 17.80 5.80
C ALA A 133 6.19 18.43 5.31
N VAL A 134 7.11 17.56 4.88
CA VAL A 134 8.32 17.92 4.15
C VAL A 134 8.04 17.86 2.65
N PHE A 135 8.13 19.00 1.97
CA PHE A 135 7.80 19.13 0.54
C PHE A 135 9.01 18.79 -0.33
N ASN A 136 8.75 18.34 -1.56
CA ASN A 136 9.78 18.03 -2.55
C ASN A 136 10.85 17.05 -2.06
N THR A 137 10.47 16.11 -1.20
CA THR A 137 11.36 15.09 -0.63
C THR A 137 10.61 13.77 -0.62
N THR A 138 11.24 12.73 -1.17
CA THR A 138 10.72 11.36 -1.07
C THR A 138 10.97 10.83 0.35
N VAL A 139 9.92 10.33 0.97
CA VAL A 139 9.95 9.72 2.30
C VAL A 139 9.66 8.23 2.15
N SER A 140 10.56 7.40 2.66
CA SER A 140 10.37 5.95 2.73
C SER A 140 9.71 5.57 4.04
N PHE A 141 8.60 4.83 3.95
CA PHE A 141 7.86 4.29 5.09
C PHE A 141 8.00 2.77 5.13
N ALA A 142 8.13 2.21 6.34
CA ALA A 142 8.06 0.76 6.56
C ALA A 142 7.48 0.45 7.94
N MET A 143 6.60 -0.55 8.01
CA MET A 143 5.98 -1.05 9.23
C MET A 143 5.82 -2.57 9.18
N GLN A 144 5.87 -3.22 10.33
CA GLN A 144 5.44 -4.60 10.51
C GLN A 144 4.23 -4.65 11.44
N LEU A 145 3.22 -5.41 11.04
CA LEU A 145 2.05 -5.75 11.84
C LEU A 145 2.14 -7.22 12.25
N ASP A 146 1.77 -7.50 13.50
CA ASP A 146 1.72 -8.84 14.11
C ASP A 146 0.27 -9.31 14.25
#